data_AF-A0A5B8MU57-F1
#
_entry.id   AF-A0A5B8MU57-F1
#
_cell.length_a   1.000
_cell.length_b   1.000
_cell.length_c   1.000
_cell.angle_alpha   90.00
_cell.angle_beta   90.00
_cell.angle_gamma   90.00
#
_symmetry.space_group_name_H-M   'P 1'
#
loop_
_entity.id
_entity.type
_entity.pdbx_description
1 polymer ?
#
loop_
_entity_poly.entity_id
_entity_poly.type
_entity_poly.pdbx_seq_one_letter_code
_entity_poly.pdbx_strand_id
1 'polypeptide(L)'
;MPDRTNYNEYYNDAASAMKRLLDAGDDVSKLIEAVKSASFLENVPSPERQTLRASKRKLKRALLKADADSRKSLFQSAGDDSEKLKKFVESDMKFKQLCDTYLKLKWRIVKMPGGATRKADMYYKLFGLMKQALEGDLTEDCPMFADNGNIDFHGRFVWDSWNVVKGMPNEEAKKKFVDEFFGFSSSALYKDSRREILA
;
A
#
# COMPACT_ATOMS: atom_id res chain seq x y z
N MET A 1 -21.89 35.78 -28.11
CA MET A 1 -21.74 34.54 -28.89
C MET A 1 -20.38 33.94 -28.53
N PRO A 2 -20.31 32.72 -27.99
CA PRO A 2 -19.01 32.09 -27.74
C PRO A 2 -18.35 31.73 -29.08
N ASP A 3 -17.04 31.93 -29.12
CA ASP A 3 -16.18 32.00 -30.29
C ASP A 3 -16.08 30.66 -31.06
N ARG A 4 -16.32 30.68 -32.37
CA ARG A 4 -16.35 29.45 -33.22
C ARG A 4 -14.98 28.82 -33.43
N THR A 5 -13.91 29.55 -33.15
CA THR A 5 -12.51 29.13 -33.30
C THR A 5 -12.13 28.03 -32.29
N ASN A 6 -12.63 28.11 -31.06
CA ASN A 6 -12.29 27.20 -29.96
C ASN A 6 -12.88 25.77 -30.15
N TYR A 7 -14.02 25.67 -30.84
CA TYR A 7 -14.65 24.37 -31.13
C TYR A 7 -13.87 23.53 -32.15
N ASN A 8 -13.24 24.18 -33.14
CA ASN A 8 -12.56 23.48 -34.23
C ASN A 8 -11.18 22.95 -33.80
N GLU A 9 -10.50 23.69 -32.93
CA GLU A 9 -9.21 23.28 -32.35
C GLU A 9 -9.39 22.11 -31.37
N TYR A 10 -10.44 22.14 -30.54
CA TYR A 10 -10.82 21.04 -29.66
C TYR A 10 -11.13 19.75 -30.44
N TYR A 11 -11.89 19.83 -31.53
CA TYR A 11 -12.25 18.64 -32.31
C TYR A 11 -11.05 18.01 -33.01
N ASN A 12 -10.10 18.83 -33.48
CA ASN A 12 -8.85 18.36 -34.07
C ASN A 12 -7.93 17.69 -33.03
N ASP A 13 -7.84 18.24 -31.83
CA ASP A 13 -7.03 17.67 -30.75
C ASP A 13 -7.62 16.36 -30.21
N ALA A 14 -8.95 16.30 -30.05
CA ALA A 14 -9.65 15.09 -29.66
C ALA A 14 -9.52 13.97 -30.71
N ALA A 15 -9.69 14.28 -32.00
CA ALA A 15 -9.50 13.32 -33.08
C ALA A 15 -8.06 12.80 -33.18
N SER A 16 -7.07 13.68 -32.96
CA SER A 16 -5.64 13.33 -32.92
C SER A 16 -5.33 12.39 -31.74
N ALA A 17 -5.85 12.70 -30.55
CA ALA A 17 -5.71 11.85 -29.37
C ALA A 17 -6.35 10.46 -29.57
N MET A 18 -7.51 10.41 -30.21
CA MET A 18 -8.20 9.17 -30.56
C MET A 18 -7.40 8.30 -31.53
N LYS A 19 -6.81 8.92 -32.56
CA LYS A 19 -5.94 8.23 -33.52
C LYS A 19 -4.73 7.63 -32.82
N ARG A 20 -4.08 8.36 -31.90
CA ARG A 20 -2.97 7.85 -31.09
C ARG A 20 -3.38 6.66 -30.21
N LEU A 21 -4.59 6.68 -29.63
CA LEU A 21 -5.11 5.58 -28.82
C LEU A 21 -5.40 4.32 -29.66
N LEU A 22 -5.85 4.49 -30.91
CA LEU A 22 -6.08 3.39 -31.85
C LEU A 22 -4.75 2.82 -32.37
N ASP A 23 -3.83 3.69 -32.79
CA ASP A 23 -2.50 3.33 -33.31
C ASP A 23 -1.63 2.63 -32.25
N ALA A 24 -1.84 2.94 -30.97
CA ALA A 24 -1.13 2.28 -29.87
C ALA A 24 -1.49 0.78 -29.75
N GLY A 25 -2.66 0.35 -30.22
CA GLY A 25 -3.03 -1.07 -30.30
C GLY A 25 -2.82 -1.83 -28.99
N ASP A 26 -1.97 -2.85 -29.03
CA ASP A 26 -1.57 -3.69 -27.89
C ASP A 26 -0.21 -3.31 -27.27
N ASP A 27 0.51 -2.34 -27.84
CA ASP A 27 1.83 -1.92 -27.38
C ASP A 27 1.71 -1.10 -26.08
N VAL A 28 2.08 -1.71 -24.94
CA VAL A 28 1.92 -1.11 -23.61
C VAL A 28 2.59 0.27 -23.49
N SER A 29 3.81 0.43 -24.03
CA SER A 29 4.54 1.69 -23.97
C SER A 29 3.85 2.83 -24.73
N LYS A 30 3.40 2.55 -25.95
CA LYS A 30 2.66 3.52 -26.78
C LYS A 30 1.30 3.85 -26.17
N LEU A 31 0.65 2.86 -25.55
CA LEU A 31 -0.63 3.03 -24.88
C LEU A 31 -0.53 3.94 -23.64
N ILE A 32 0.58 3.88 -22.89
CA ILE A 32 0.86 4.78 -21.76
C ILE A 32 0.97 6.23 -22.24
N GLU A 33 1.75 6.48 -23.29
CA GLU A 33 1.94 7.83 -23.86
C GLU A 33 0.62 8.39 -24.42
N ALA A 34 -0.12 7.56 -25.15
CA ALA A 34 -1.42 7.94 -25.70
C ALA A 34 -2.44 8.28 -24.61
N VAL A 35 -2.54 7.47 -23.54
CA VAL A 35 -3.45 7.73 -22.41
C VAL A 35 -3.08 9.01 -21.64
N LYS A 36 -1.77 9.31 -21.50
CA LYS A 36 -1.31 10.58 -20.89
C LYS A 36 -1.73 11.77 -21.74
N SER A 37 -1.47 11.71 -23.05
CA SER A 37 -1.83 12.78 -23.99
C SER A 37 -3.34 13.04 -24.05
N ALA A 38 -4.16 12.00 -23.91
CA ALA A 38 -5.62 12.08 -23.99
C ALA A 38 -6.30 12.45 -22.66
N SER A 39 -5.56 12.68 -21.58
CA SER A 39 -6.10 12.87 -20.23
C SER A 39 -7.12 14.02 -20.09
N PHE A 40 -7.06 15.03 -20.95
CA PHE A 40 -8.03 16.13 -21.02
C PHE A 40 -9.47 15.68 -21.36
N LEU A 41 -9.64 14.56 -22.07
CA LEU A 41 -10.95 14.01 -22.45
C LEU A 41 -11.75 13.46 -21.26
N GLU A 42 -11.15 13.33 -20.06
CA GLU A 42 -11.87 12.85 -18.88
C GLU A 42 -12.87 13.85 -18.30
N ASN A 43 -12.59 15.14 -18.50
CA ASN A 43 -13.36 16.24 -17.92
C ASN A 43 -14.50 16.71 -18.83
N VAL A 44 -14.55 16.23 -20.07
CA VAL A 44 -15.57 16.62 -21.05
C VAL A 44 -16.54 15.46 -21.31
N PRO A 45 -17.85 15.66 -21.21
CA PRO A 45 -18.84 14.65 -21.60
C PRO A 45 -18.86 14.45 -23.13
N SER A 46 -17.94 13.62 -23.65
CA SER A 46 -17.80 13.28 -25.07
C SER A 46 -17.83 11.76 -25.29
N PRO A 47 -18.31 11.23 -26.43
CA PRO A 47 -18.15 9.82 -26.81
C PRO A 47 -16.68 9.35 -26.78
N GLU A 48 -15.73 10.25 -27.04
CA GLU A 48 -14.27 9.98 -27.00
C GLU A 48 -13.75 9.67 -25.59
N ARG A 49 -14.53 10.00 -24.56
CA ARG A 49 -14.23 9.59 -23.20
C ARG A 49 -14.38 8.08 -23.03
N GLN A 50 -15.31 7.45 -23.75
CA GLN A 50 -15.57 6.02 -23.64
C GLN A 50 -14.40 5.19 -24.20
N THR A 51 -13.81 5.64 -25.30
CA THR A 51 -12.60 5.03 -25.88
C THR A 51 -11.39 5.24 -24.99
N LEU A 52 -11.19 6.41 -24.40
CA LEU A 52 -10.14 6.62 -23.40
C LEU A 52 -10.29 5.67 -22.20
N ARG A 53 -11.51 5.50 -21.69
CA ARG A 53 -11.80 4.54 -20.61
C ARG A 53 -11.51 3.10 -21.04
N ALA A 54 -11.84 2.73 -22.27
CA ALA A 54 -11.52 1.42 -22.81
C ALA A 54 -10.00 1.19 -22.89
N SER A 55 -9.25 2.17 -23.39
CA SER A 55 -7.78 2.13 -23.44
C SER A 55 -7.16 2.06 -22.05
N LYS A 56 -7.65 2.83 -21.07
CA LYS A 56 -7.21 2.73 -19.66
C LYS A 56 -7.47 1.34 -19.06
N ARG A 57 -8.63 0.74 -19.33
CA ARG A 57 -8.94 -0.63 -18.88
C ARG A 57 -7.99 -1.65 -19.53
N LYS A 58 -7.68 -1.47 -20.82
CA LYS A 58 -6.73 -2.30 -21.56
C LYS A 58 -5.33 -2.21 -20.96
N LEU A 59 -4.85 -0.99 -20.69
CA LEU A 59 -3.58 -0.71 -20.02
C LEU A 59 -3.50 -1.44 -18.67
N LYS A 60 -4.53 -1.26 -17.83
CA LYS A 60 -4.60 -1.89 -16.51
C LYS A 60 -4.56 -3.42 -16.62
N ARG A 61 -5.28 -4.01 -17.59
CA ARG A 61 -5.27 -5.46 -17.81
C ARG A 61 -3.90 -5.96 -18.30
N ALA A 62 -3.23 -5.23 -19.18
CA ALA A 62 -1.91 -5.59 -19.66
C ALA A 62 -0.86 -5.55 -18.53
N LEU A 63 -0.87 -4.52 -17.69
CA LEU A 63 0.01 -4.42 -16.52
C LEU A 63 -0.25 -5.56 -15.51
N LEU A 64 -1.52 -5.81 -15.17
CA LEU A 64 -1.87 -6.91 -14.26
C LEU A 64 -1.46 -8.28 -14.83
N LYS A 65 -1.55 -8.47 -16.14
CA LYS A 65 -1.11 -9.70 -16.80
C LYS A 65 0.42 -9.83 -16.78
N ALA A 66 1.15 -8.76 -17.06
CA ALA A 66 2.62 -8.75 -16.96
C ALA A 66 3.11 -9.02 -15.52
N ASP A 67 2.44 -8.47 -14.52
CA ASP A 67 2.72 -8.75 -13.11
C ASP A 67 2.41 -10.21 -12.75
N ALA A 68 1.34 -10.79 -13.30
CA ALA A 68 1.00 -12.19 -13.06
C ALA A 68 1.98 -13.14 -13.76
N ASP A 69 2.36 -12.84 -15.00
CA ASP A 69 3.29 -13.64 -15.80
C ASP A 69 4.71 -13.58 -15.24
N SER A 70 5.18 -12.40 -14.80
CA SER A 70 6.47 -12.26 -14.11
C SER A 70 6.51 -13.00 -12.78
N ARG A 71 5.42 -13.00 -12.00
CA ARG A 71 5.32 -13.83 -10.79
C ARG A 71 5.33 -15.31 -11.15
N LYS A 72 4.58 -15.72 -12.16
CA LYS A 72 4.47 -17.13 -12.57
C LYS A 72 5.81 -17.69 -13.05
N SER A 73 6.58 -16.91 -13.83
CA SER A 73 7.92 -17.30 -14.25
C SER A 73 8.90 -17.37 -13.07
N LEU A 74 8.80 -16.46 -12.10
CA LEU A 74 9.58 -16.50 -10.85
C LEU A 74 9.32 -17.76 -10.03
N PHE A 75 8.06 -18.22 -9.96
CA PHE A 75 7.70 -19.45 -9.25
C PHE A 75 8.05 -20.72 -10.02
N GLN A 76 8.09 -20.68 -11.36
CA GLN A 76 8.48 -21.83 -12.19
C GLN A 76 9.98 -22.09 -12.19
N SER A 77 10.82 -21.06 -12.05
CA SER A 77 12.27 -21.22 -11.97
C SER A 77 12.77 -21.68 -10.58
N ALA A 78 11.89 -21.72 -9.57
CA ALA A 78 12.28 -21.88 -8.17
C ALA A 78 12.27 -23.32 -7.61
N GLY A 79 11.85 -24.36 -8.35
CA GLY A 79 11.92 -25.75 -7.88
C GLY A 79 11.30 -26.00 -6.48
N ASP A 80 11.98 -26.74 -5.59
CA ASP A 80 11.58 -26.97 -4.18
C ASP A 80 11.56 -25.70 -3.31
N ASP A 81 12.29 -24.64 -3.71
CA ASP A 81 12.19 -23.32 -3.07
C ASP A 81 10.92 -22.55 -3.49
N SER A 82 10.17 -23.04 -4.49
CA SER A 82 8.89 -22.44 -4.91
C SER A 82 7.84 -22.46 -3.80
N GLU A 83 7.85 -23.45 -2.90
CA GLU A 83 6.91 -23.48 -1.76
C GLU A 83 7.29 -22.46 -0.68
N LYS A 84 8.59 -22.31 -0.38
CA LYS A 84 9.07 -21.28 0.54
C LYS A 84 8.80 -19.88 -0.02
N LEU A 85 9.02 -19.68 -1.32
CA LEU A 85 8.69 -18.46 -2.05
C LEU A 85 7.19 -18.19 -2.08
N LYS A 86 6.33 -19.21 -2.28
CA LYS A 86 4.87 -19.05 -2.22
C LYS A 86 4.43 -18.63 -0.82
N LYS A 87 4.90 -19.31 0.22
CA LYS A 87 4.65 -18.93 1.61
C LYS A 87 5.15 -17.52 1.91
N PHE A 88 6.33 -17.15 1.39
CA PHE A 88 6.89 -15.81 1.55
C PHE A 88 6.06 -14.73 0.83
N VAL A 89 5.68 -14.93 -0.42
CA VAL A 89 4.84 -14.00 -1.19
C VAL A 89 3.45 -13.89 -0.58
N GLU A 90 2.91 -15.00 -0.08
CA GLU A 90 1.65 -15.01 0.67
C GLU A 90 1.79 -14.24 1.99
N SER A 91 2.89 -14.41 2.72
CA SER A 91 3.22 -13.61 3.91
C SER A 91 3.38 -12.13 3.59
N ASP A 92 3.99 -11.76 2.45
CA ASP A 92 4.19 -10.35 2.07
C ASP A 92 2.88 -9.68 1.64
N MET A 93 2.02 -10.39 0.90
CA MET A 93 0.67 -9.91 0.57
C MET A 93 -0.20 -9.77 1.82
N LYS A 94 -0.17 -10.77 2.70
CA LYS A 94 -0.87 -10.72 3.99
C LYS A 94 -0.32 -9.59 4.84
N PHE A 95 0.99 -9.39 4.91
CA PHE A 95 1.62 -8.31 5.68
C PHE A 95 1.04 -6.94 5.29
N LYS A 96 0.98 -6.61 4.00
CA LYS A 96 0.43 -5.32 3.53
C LYS A 96 -1.04 -5.14 3.94
N GLN A 97 -1.88 -6.16 3.71
CA GLN A 97 -3.27 -6.13 4.14
C GLN A 97 -3.39 -5.99 5.66
N LEU A 98 -2.56 -6.74 6.39
CA LEU A 98 -2.56 -6.76 7.84
C LEU A 98 -2.08 -5.45 8.44
N CYS A 99 -1.10 -4.74 7.85
CA CYS A 99 -0.68 -3.41 8.27
C CYS A 99 -1.86 -2.42 8.26
N ASP A 100 -2.65 -2.42 7.18
CA ASP A 100 -3.83 -1.57 7.09
C ASP A 100 -4.90 -1.97 8.12
N THR A 101 -5.11 -3.28 8.33
CA THR A 101 -6.06 -3.75 9.34
C THR A 101 -5.63 -3.39 10.76
N TYR A 102 -4.34 -3.56 11.06
CA TYR A 102 -3.69 -3.31 12.35
C TYR A 102 -3.91 -1.88 12.81
N LEU A 103 -3.72 -0.91 11.90
CA LEU A 103 -3.91 0.51 12.19
C LEU A 103 -5.38 0.87 12.47
N LYS A 104 -6.34 0.13 11.88
CA LYS A 104 -7.78 0.36 12.03
C LYS A 104 -8.38 -0.31 13.27
N LEU A 105 -7.66 -1.22 13.92
CA LEU A 105 -8.16 -1.93 15.11
C LEU A 105 -8.36 -0.98 16.30
N LYS A 106 -9.40 -1.24 17.10
CA LYS A 106 -9.70 -0.48 18.32
C LYS A 106 -8.86 -0.99 19.49
N TRP A 107 -7.63 -0.51 19.58
CA TRP A 107 -6.67 -0.86 20.63
C TRP A 107 -7.11 -0.38 22.00
N ARG A 108 -6.97 -1.24 23.01
CA ARG A 108 -7.25 -0.89 24.40
C ARG A 108 -6.17 0.06 24.94
N ILE A 109 -6.60 1.05 25.71
CA ILE A 109 -5.71 1.91 26.48
C ILE A 109 -5.55 1.31 27.87
N VAL A 110 -4.29 1.11 28.27
CA VAL A 110 -3.86 0.66 29.58
C VAL A 110 -3.41 1.87 30.40
N LYS A 111 -3.90 1.98 31.63
CA LYS A 111 -3.49 3.02 32.58
C LYS A 111 -2.25 2.54 33.32
N MET A 112 -1.20 3.36 33.35
CA MET A 112 0.02 3.11 34.09
C MET A 112 -0.01 3.84 35.45
N PRO A 113 0.76 3.37 36.44
CA PRO A 113 0.95 4.10 37.69
C PRO A 113 1.48 5.50 37.38
N GLY A 114 0.92 6.52 38.04
CA GLY A 114 1.20 7.93 37.73
C GLY A 114 0.23 8.58 36.75
N GLY A 115 -0.89 7.93 36.40
CA GLY A 115 -1.95 8.51 35.57
C GLY A 115 -1.62 8.59 34.08
N ALA A 116 -0.42 8.17 33.68
CA ALA A 116 -0.05 8.02 32.28
C ALA A 116 -0.91 6.95 31.60
N THR A 117 -1.19 7.15 30.31
CA THR A 117 -1.94 6.21 29.50
C THR A 117 -1.10 5.73 28.33
N ARG A 118 -1.23 4.45 27.99
CA ARG A 118 -0.50 3.82 26.88
C ARG A 118 -1.42 2.85 26.16
N LYS A 119 -1.20 2.63 24.86
CA LYS A 119 -1.87 1.53 24.16
C LYS A 119 -1.41 0.18 24.69
N ALA A 120 -2.16 -0.88 24.39
CA ALA A 120 -1.76 -2.24 24.72
C ALA A 120 -0.36 -2.57 24.19
N ASP A 121 0.40 -3.38 24.93
CA ASP A 121 1.80 -3.74 24.65
C ASP A 121 1.98 -4.32 23.24
N MET A 122 1.02 -5.14 22.82
CA MET A 122 0.98 -5.78 21.51
C MET A 122 0.90 -4.79 20.36
N TYR A 123 0.33 -3.60 20.58
CA TYR A 123 0.35 -2.52 19.59
C TYR A 123 1.80 -2.14 19.26
N TYR A 124 2.60 -1.84 20.28
CA TYR A 124 3.97 -1.38 20.07
C TYR A 124 4.88 -2.46 19.49
N LYS A 125 4.69 -3.72 19.89
CA LYS A 125 5.43 -4.85 19.31
C LYS A 125 5.17 -4.99 17.81
N LEU A 126 3.90 -5.02 17.41
CA LEU A 126 3.51 -5.06 16.00
C LEU A 126 3.99 -3.82 15.24
N PHE A 127 3.95 -2.64 15.87
CA PHE A 127 4.47 -1.41 15.28
C PHE A 127 5.97 -1.50 14.97
N GLY A 128 6.78 -1.97 15.93
CA GLY A 128 8.22 -2.12 15.76
C GLY A 128 8.56 -3.08 14.61
N LEU A 129 7.90 -4.25 14.57
CA LEU A 129 8.06 -5.22 13.49
C LEU A 129 7.63 -4.65 12.13
N MET A 130 6.54 -3.89 12.08
CA MET A 130 6.07 -3.23 10.87
C MET A 130 7.08 -2.19 10.38
N LYS A 131 7.63 -1.35 11.27
CA LYS A 131 8.65 -0.35 10.94
C LYS A 131 9.94 -0.99 10.45
N GLN A 132 10.44 -2.01 11.14
CA GLN A 132 11.61 -2.77 10.71
C GLN A 132 11.43 -3.40 9.33
N ALA A 133 10.24 -3.93 9.03
CA ALA A 133 9.95 -4.54 7.73
C ALA A 133 9.84 -3.52 6.57
N LEU A 134 9.51 -2.25 6.87
CA LEU A 134 9.30 -1.19 5.87
C LEU A 134 10.53 -0.30 5.69
N GLU A 135 11.11 0.17 6.80
CA GLU A 135 12.17 1.18 6.84
C GLU A 135 13.54 0.55 7.19
N GLY A 136 13.55 -0.66 7.76
CA GLY A 136 14.78 -1.32 8.19
C GLY A 136 15.22 -0.85 9.58
N ASP A 137 16.54 -0.82 9.80
CA ASP A 137 17.12 -0.53 11.11
C ASP A 137 16.88 0.90 11.57
N LEU A 138 16.57 1.04 12.87
CA LEU A 138 16.43 2.33 13.53
C LEU A 138 17.76 3.09 13.59
N THR A 139 17.78 4.25 12.94
CA THR A 139 18.88 5.24 12.96
C THR A 139 18.52 6.53 13.69
N GLU A 140 17.26 6.69 14.08
CA GLU A 140 16.77 7.92 14.71
C GLU A 140 17.09 7.96 16.21
N ASP A 141 17.28 9.16 16.75
CA ASP A 141 17.48 9.38 18.17
C ASP A 141 16.17 9.22 18.95
N CYS A 142 16.28 8.82 20.22
CA CYS A 142 15.12 8.63 21.09
C CYS A 142 14.39 9.96 21.31
N PRO A 143 13.09 10.07 20.97
CA PRO A 143 12.32 11.28 21.23
C PRO A 143 12.18 11.53 22.74
N MET A 144 12.47 12.75 23.18
CA MET A 144 12.42 13.15 24.59
C MET A 144 11.20 14.04 24.90
N PHE A 145 10.90 14.97 24.00
CA PHE A 145 9.82 15.95 24.13
C PHE A 145 8.92 15.89 22.89
N ALA A 146 7.62 16.02 23.11
CA ALA A 146 6.65 16.22 22.05
C ALA A 146 6.65 17.69 21.59
N ASP A 147 6.08 17.97 20.42
CA ASP A 147 6.00 19.32 19.84
C ASP A 147 5.33 20.36 20.75
N ASN A 148 4.50 19.89 21.67
CA ASN A 148 3.80 20.71 22.67
C ASN A 148 4.60 20.96 23.95
N GLY A 149 5.86 20.52 24.01
CA GLY A 149 6.76 20.68 25.16
C GLY A 149 6.52 19.69 26.31
N ASN A 150 5.59 18.75 26.17
CA ASN A 150 5.39 17.67 27.15
C ASN A 150 6.33 16.49 26.89
N ILE A 151 6.52 15.63 27.90
CA ILE A 151 7.27 14.38 27.74
C ILE A 151 6.54 13.47 26.76
N ASP A 152 7.20 13.05 25.68
CA ASP A 152 6.61 12.16 24.69
C ASP A 152 6.74 10.69 25.10
N PHE A 153 5.79 10.22 25.91
CA PHE A 153 5.70 8.81 26.26
C PHE A 153 5.38 7.94 25.05
N HIS A 154 4.54 8.41 24.12
CA HIS A 154 4.10 7.59 22.99
C HIS A 154 5.25 7.35 22.00
N GLY A 155 5.95 8.41 21.61
CA GLY A 155 7.12 8.32 20.74
C GLY A 155 8.22 7.47 21.37
N ARG A 156 8.44 7.57 22.69
CA ARG A 156 9.38 6.69 23.40
C ARG A 156 9.01 5.22 23.28
N PHE A 157 7.75 4.85 23.52
CA PHE A 157 7.34 3.44 23.41
C PHE A 157 7.42 2.91 21.99
N VAL A 158 7.17 3.76 20.99
CA VAL A 158 7.36 3.43 19.57
C VAL A 158 8.83 3.23 19.25
N TRP A 159 9.69 4.14 19.70
CA TRP A 159 11.12 4.07 19.48
C TRP A 159 11.73 2.85 20.17
N ASP A 160 11.36 2.60 21.44
CA ASP A 160 11.80 1.43 22.19
C ASP A 160 11.41 0.12 21.49
N SER A 161 10.17 0.01 21.00
CA SER A 161 9.73 -1.21 20.34
C SER A 161 10.39 -1.44 18.98
N TRP A 162 10.74 -0.39 18.25
CA TRP A 162 11.54 -0.48 17.03
C TRP A 162 13.01 -0.81 17.34
N ASN A 163 13.58 -0.22 18.40
CA ASN A 163 14.95 -0.47 18.81
C ASN A 163 15.17 -1.94 19.24
N VAL A 164 14.16 -2.57 19.86
CA VAL A 164 14.21 -3.99 20.24
C VAL A 164 14.35 -4.93 19.05
N VAL A 165 13.83 -4.55 17.87
CA VAL A 165 13.87 -5.38 16.66
C VAL A 165 14.99 -4.99 15.69
N LYS A 166 15.88 -4.07 16.10
CA LYS A 166 17.03 -3.64 15.32
C LYS A 166 17.96 -4.82 14.99
N GLY A 167 18.46 -4.87 13.76
CA GLY A 167 19.29 -5.95 13.23
C GLY A 167 18.50 -7.15 12.72
N MET A 168 17.16 -7.13 12.78
CA MET A 168 16.33 -8.19 12.21
C MET A 168 16.16 -7.98 10.70
N PRO A 169 16.36 -9.02 9.87
CA PRO A 169 16.15 -8.90 8.43
C PRO A 169 14.66 -8.70 8.11
N ASN A 170 14.38 -7.90 7.07
CA ASN A 170 13.02 -7.50 6.70
C ASN A 170 12.07 -8.69 6.49
N GLU A 171 12.58 -9.80 5.94
CA GLU A 171 11.80 -11.01 5.71
C GLU A 171 11.34 -11.68 6.99
N GLU A 172 12.19 -11.69 8.01
CA GLU A 172 11.90 -12.29 9.30
C GLU A 172 10.95 -11.39 10.11
N ALA A 173 11.12 -10.07 10.02
CA ALA A 173 10.22 -9.10 10.62
C ALA A 173 8.78 -9.26 10.10
N LYS A 174 8.59 -9.45 8.78
CA LYS A 174 7.27 -9.70 8.18
C LYS A 174 6.64 -10.99 8.67
N LYS A 175 7.40 -12.08 8.76
CA LYS A 175 6.90 -13.37 9.26
C LYS A 175 6.46 -13.25 10.72
N LYS A 176 7.33 -12.70 11.57
CA LYS A 176 7.03 -12.45 12.99
C LYS A 176 5.83 -11.55 13.18
N PHE A 177 5.66 -10.53 12.34
CA PHE A 177 4.47 -9.67 12.38
C PHE A 177 3.19 -10.47 12.12
N VAL A 178 3.17 -11.32 11.10
CA VAL A 178 2.02 -12.16 10.77
C VAL A 178 1.73 -13.12 11.92
N ASP A 179 2.75 -13.78 12.46
CA ASP A 179 2.60 -14.73 13.57
C ASP A 179 2.07 -14.04 14.85
N GLU A 180 2.65 -12.91 15.23
CA GLU A 180 2.18 -12.15 16.39
C GLU A 180 0.78 -11.59 16.18
N PHE A 181 0.42 -11.17 14.96
CA PHE A 181 -0.91 -10.64 14.64
C PHE A 181 -2.01 -11.69 14.85
N PHE A 182 -1.76 -12.95 14.48
CA PHE A 182 -2.70 -14.04 14.73
C PHE A 182 -2.62 -14.58 16.16
N GLY A 183 -1.46 -14.49 16.81
CA GLY A 183 -1.22 -15.01 18.16
C GLY A 183 -1.70 -14.11 19.30
N PHE A 184 -1.90 -12.80 19.07
CA PHE A 184 -2.24 -11.89 20.18
C PHE A 184 -3.69 -12.06 20.68
N SER A 185 -3.84 -11.97 22.00
CA SER A 185 -5.12 -12.12 22.69
C SER A 185 -6.07 -10.94 22.40
N SER A 186 -7.37 -11.24 22.27
CA SER A 186 -8.44 -10.24 22.09
C SER A 186 -8.53 -9.24 23.26
N SER A 187 -7.90 -9.54 24.40
CA SER A 187 -7.78 -8.62 25.54
C SER A 187 -7.02 -7.33 25.21
N ALA A 188 -6.18 -7.31 24.18
CA ALA A 188 -5.47 -6.12 23.71
C ALA A 188 -6.39 -5.11 23.00
N LEU A 189 -7.61 -5.51 22.66
CA LEU A 189 -8.59 -4.70 21.93
C LEU A 189 -9.79 -4.34 22.82
N TYR A 190 -10.50 -3.28 22.45
CA TYR A 190 -11.83 -2.96 23.02
C TYR A 190 -12.92 -3.89 22.46
N LYS A 191 -12.84 -4.20 21.16
CA LYS A 191 -13.70 -5.16 20.46
C LYS A 191 -12.83 -5.89 19.44
N ASP A 192 -12.98 -7.20 19.36
CA ASP A 192 -12.30 -8.00 18.33
C ASP A 192 -13.00 -7.83 16.98
N SER A 193 -12.54 -6.85 16.19
CA SER A 193 -13.03 -6.58 14.84
C SER A 193 -12.10 -7.17 13.76
N ARG A 194 -11.17 -8.06 14.12
CA ARG A 194 -10.19 -8.61 13.17
C ARG A 194 -10.87 -9.31 11.98
N ARG A 195 -11.91 -10.10 12.25
CA ARG A 195 -12.67 -10.82 11.21
C ARG A 195 -13.49 -9.89 10.31
N GLU A 196 -14.01 -8.80 10.88
CA GLU A 196 -14.83 -7.82 10.14
C GLU A 196 -13.99 -7.01 9.14
N ILE A 197 -12.71 -6.76 9.47
CA ILE A 197 -11.81 -5.96 8.62
C ILE A 197 -11.09 -6.82 7.57
N LEU A 198 -10.94 -8.12 7.82
CA LEU A 198 -10.32 -9.08 6.91
C LEU A 198 -11.29 -9.66 5.85
N ALA A 199 -12.60 -9.48 6.03
CA ALA A 199 -13.65 -9.91 5.10
C ALA A 199 -13.85 -8.89 3.98
#